data_AF-A0ABD6ARM4-F1
#
_entry.id   AF-A0ABD6ARM4-F1
#
_cell.length_a   1.000
_cell.length_b   1.000
_cell.length_c   1.000
_cell.angle_alpha   90.00
_cell.angle_beta   90.00
_cell.angle_gamma   90.00
#
_symmetry.space_group_name_H-M   'P 1'
#
loop_
_entity.id
_entity.type
_entity.pdbx_description
1 polymer ?
#
loop_
_entity_poly.entity_id
_entity_poly.type
_entity_poly.pdbx_seq_one_letter_code
_entity_poly.pdbx_strand_id
1 'polypeptide(L)'
;LTVGTAVALTFMAATYWIWPQISNKPIYSRPIGLFQVVLWFVGMALMSNAMHAQGIMGVPRRTAEPEYSGFDYPTMFGGFEELNVQIAIGGTLLFVSTVLFIGNLVLTMGNPRVTGLAESLPPALSGPDDAPRVLDDLRLWVGIALTLVVLAYALPLAAIVRRGGLLGPGVGTYPAWLIPLYDAIIGAATPIISAVGDGISALVEVA
;
A
#
# COMPACT_ATOMS: atom_id res chain seq x y z
N LEU A 1 -7.09 -3.03 -7.87
CA LEU A 1 -6.93 -2.63 -9.28
C LEU A 1 -6.69 -1.13 -9.49
N THR A 2 -7.33 -0.22 -8.75
CA THR A 2 -7.14 1.24 -8.96
C THR A 2 -5.68 1.69 -8.85
N VAL A 3 -5.02 1.44 -7.72
CA VAL A 3 -3.62 1.84 -7.52
C VAL A 3 -2.65 0.91 -8.26
N GLY A 4 -2.79 -0.40 -8.08
CA GLY A 4 -1.87 -1.39 -8.66
C GLY A 4 -1.94 -1.54 -10.19
N THR A 5 -2.98 -1.05 -10.85
CA THR A 5 -3.12 -1.14 -12.31
C THR A 5 -3.20 0.25 -12.94
N ALA A 6 -4.31 0.96 -12.76
CA ALA A 6 -4.55 2.21 -13.47
C ALA A 6 -3.50 3.29 -13.13
N VAL A 7 -3.26 3.52 -11.84
CA VAL A 7 -2.26 4.51 -11.39
C VAL A 7 -0.84 4.06 -11.75
N ALA A 8 -0.47 2.81 -11.45
CA ALA A 8 0.86 2.28 -11.75
C ALA A 8 1.21 2.35 -13.24
N LEU A 9 0.31 1.89 -14.12
CA LEU A 9 0.51 1.94 -15.57
C LEU A 9 0.57 3.38 -16.08
N THR A 10 -0.23 4.29 -15.53
CA THR A 10 -0.16 5.72 -15.88
C THR A 10 1.20 6.30 -15.54
N PHE A 11 1.75 6.02 -14.35
CA PHE A 11 3.08 6.49 -13.99
C PHE A 11 4.20 5.85 -14.82
N MET A 12 4.10 4.56 -15.14
CA MET A 12 5.07 3.91 -16.02
C MET A 12 5.05 4.51 -17.44
N ALA A 13 3.86 4.67 -18.02
CA ALA A 13 3.69 5.30 -19.34
C ALA A 13 4.17 6.75 -19.34
N ALA A 14 3.78 7.53 -18.31
CA ALA A 14 4.25 8.89 -18.12
C ALA A 14 5.78 8.95 -17.99
N THR A 15 6.41 7.97 -17.33
CA THR A 15 7.88 7.90 -17.24
C THR A 15 8.52 7.78 -18.62
N TYR A 16 7.97 6.94 -19.51
CA TYR A 16 8.50 6.82 -20.87
C TYR A 16 8.34 8.09 -21.71
N TRP A 17 7.36 8.94 -21.38
CA TRP A 17 7.15 10.23 -22.04
C TRP A 17 8.00 11.35 -21.42
N ILE A 18 8.03 11.48 -20.10
CA ILE A 18 8.77 12.53 -19.38
C ILE A 18 10.28 12.33 -19.52
N TRP A 19 10.75 11.07 -19.44
CA TRP A 19 12.18 10.78 -19.38
C TRP A 19 12.98 11.34 -20.57
N PRO A 20 12.58 11.15 -21.84
CA PRO A 20 13.25 11.76 -22.98
C PRO A 20 13.24 13.29 -22.96
N GLN A 21 12.19 13.92 -22.44
CA GLN A 21 12.07 15.38 -22.39
C GLN A 21 13.07 16.00 -21.40
N ILE A 22 13.23 15.39 -20.23
CA ILE A 22 14.14 15.91 -19.19
C ILE A 22 15.60 15.55 -19.47
N SER A 23 15.87 14.37 -20.04
CA SER A 23 17.23 13.85 -20.18
C SER A 23 17.83 14.07 -21.57
N ASN A 24 16.99 14.41 -22.56
CA ASN A 24 17.34 14.41 -23.98
C ASN A 24 17.95 13.07 -24.44
N LYS A 25 17.56 11.95 -23.82
CA LYS A 25 18.01 10.61 -24.20
C LYS A 25 16.82 9.81 -24.74
N PRO A 26 16.91 9.26 -25.96
CA PRO A 26 15.82 8.47 -26.53
C PRO A 26 15.65 7.17 -25.73
N ILE A 27 14.42 6.70 -25.54
CA ILE A 27 14.13 5.41 -24.90
C ILE A 27 14.86 4.29 -25.63
N TYR A 28 15.48 3.38 -24.88
CA TYR A 28 16.26 2.26 -25.41
C TYR A 28 15.45 1.38 -26.37
N SER A 29 14.27 0.91 -25.95
CA SER A 29 13.40 0.11 -26.80
C SER A 29 11.92 0.37 -26.55
N ARG A 30 11.22 0.83 -27.61
CA ARG A 30 9.75 0.99 -27.60
C ARG A 30 9.01 -0.35 -27.52
N PRO A 31 9.41 -1.42 -28.23
CA PRO A 31 8.77 -2.73 -28.08
C PRO A 31 8.86 -3.30 -26.66
N ILE A 32 10.01 -3.18 -26.00
CA ILE A 32 10.15 -3.58 -24.60
C ILE A 32 9.21 -2.77 -23.71
N GLY A 33 9.11 -1.47 -23.99
CA GLY A 33 8.21 -0.48 -23.36
C GLY A 33 6.72 -0.61 -23.74
N LEU A 34 6.35 -1.50 -24.64
CA LEU A 34 4.95 -1.90 -24.87
C LEU A 34 4.66 -3.26 -24.24
N PHE A 35 5.62 -4.20 -24.38
CA PHE A 35 5.48 -5.55 -23.86
C PHE A 35 5.34 -5.59 -22.34
N GLN A 36 6.11 -4.80 -21.59
CA GLN A 36 5.96 -4.68 -20.13
C GLN A 36 4.57 -4.14 -19.72
N VAL A 37 3.96 -3.19 -20.45
CA VAL A 37 2.61 -2.69 -20.10
C VAL A 37 1.59 -3.81 -20.21
N VAL A 38 1.66 -4.59 -21.29
CA VAL A 38 0.79 -5.75 -21.50
C VAL A 38 1.04 -6.81 -20.42
N LEU A 39 2.32 -7.09 -20.13
CA LEU A 39 2.70 -8.07 -19.11
C LEU A 39 2.20 -7.67 -17.71
N TRP A 40 2.32 -6.39 -17.36
CA TRP A 40 1.77 -5.84 -16.12
C TRP A 40 0.25 -5.99 -16.06
N PHE A 41 -0.43 -5.62 -17.14
CA PHE A 41 -1.89 -5.74 -17.22
C PHE A 41 -2.35 -7.19 -17.04
N VAL A 42 -1.75 -8.14 -17.76
CA VAL A 42 -2.07 -9.57 -17.65
C VAL A 42 -1.76 -10.11 -16.25
N GLY A 43 -0.59 -9.77 -15.70
CA GLY A 43 -0.20 -10.17 -14.34
C GLY A 43 -1.20 -9.65 -13.29
N MET A 44 -1.61 -8.38 -13.40
CA MET A 44 -2.63 -7.79 -12.52
C MET A 44 -3.99 -8.46 -12.70
N ALA A 45 -4.39 -8.80 -13.93
CA ALA A 45 -5.67 -9.46 -14.20
C ALA A 45 -5.74 -10.85 -13.55
N LEU A 46 -4.70 -11.68 -13.74
CA LEU A 46 -4.62 -13.01 -13.13
C LEU A 46 -4.60 -12.93 -11.61
N MET A 47 -3.70 -12.13 -11.04
CA MET A 47 -3.57 -12.00 -9.59
C MET A 47 -4.85 -11.43 -8.95
N SER A 48 -5.48 -10.43 -9.57
CA SER A 48 -6.69 -9.82 -9.00
C SER A 48 -7.90 -10.74 -9.09
N ASN A 49 -8.02 -11.53 -10.17
CA ASN A 49 -9.08 -12.53 -10.29
C ASN A 49 -8.97 -13.59 -9.17
N ALA A 50 -7.76 -14.11 -8.96
CA ALA A 50 -7.52 -15.11 -7.93
C ALA A 50 -7.78 -14.57 -6.51
N MET A 51 -7.27 -13.37 -6.19
CA MET A 51 -7.51 -12.73 -4.90
C MET A 51 -8.99 -12.38 -4.67
N HIS A 52 -9.74 -12.08 -5.74
CA HIS A 52 -11.18 -11.87 -5.64
C HIS A 52 -11.91 -13.17 -5.29
N ALA A 53 -11.59 -14.26 -5.97
CA ALA A 53 -12.14 -15.58 -5.68
C ALA A 53 -11.79 -16.04 -4.24
N GLN A 54 -10.53 -15.87 -3.82
CA GLN A 54 -10.10 -16.16 -2.44
C GLN A 54 -10.84 -15.32 -1.40
N GLY A 55 -11.11 -14.05 -1.70
CA GLY A 55 -11.90 -13.18 -0.82
C GLY A 55 -13.32 -13.68 -0.60
N ILE A 56 -13.96 -14.26 -1.64
CA ILE A 56 -15.28 -14.89 -1.52
C ILE A 56 -15.22 -16.17 -0.68
N MET A 57 -14.10 -16.90 -0.74
CA MET A 57 -13.84 -18.09 0.09
C MET A 57 -13.52 -17.75 1.55
N GLY A 58 -13.48 -16.48 1.93
CA GLY A 58 -13.23 -16.04 3.31
C GLY A 58 -11.76 -16.05 3.72
N VAL A 59 -10.83 -16.12 2.76
CA VAL A 59 -9.39 -16.11 3.02
C VAL A 59 -8.99 -14.76 3.64
N PRO A 60 -8.34 -14.75 4.82
CA PRO A 60 -7.93 -13.52 5.46
C PRO A 60 -6.82 -12.83 4.67
N ARG A 61 -6.90 -11.49 4.58
CA ARG A 61 -5.82 -10.65 4.05
C ARG A 61 -4.74 -10.44 5.11
N ARG A 62 -3.49 -10.21 4.68
CA ARG A 62 -2.33 -9.88 5.55
C ARG A 62 -1.83 -11.04 6.42
N THR A 63 -1.94 -12.27 5.94
CA THR A 63 -1.38 -13.47 6.57
C THR A 63 -0.31 -14.06 5.64
N ALA A 64 0.77 -14.60 6.22
CA ALA A 64 1.82 -15.28 5.45
C ALA A 64 1.38 -16.70 5.07
N GLU A 65 0.72 -17.38 6.01
CA GLU A 65 0.11 -18.70 5.84
C GLU A 65 -1.37 -18.58 6.24
N PRO A 66 -2.30 -18.73 5.29
CA PRO A 66 -3.74 -18.69 5.56
C PRO A 66 -4.30 -20.03 6.06
N GLU A 67 -3.46 -21.06 6.14
CA GLU A 67 -3.78 -22.37 6.73
C GLU A 67 -3.50 -22.32 8.23
N TYR A 68 -4.52 -22.63 9.03
CA TYR A 68 -4.42 -22.73 10.49
C TYR A 68 -4.71 -24.18 10.90
N SER A 69 -4.16 -24.64 12.03
CA SER A 69 -4.35 -26.03 12.44
C SER A 69 -5.84 -26.38 12.61
N GLY A 70 -6.28 -27.43 11.92
CA GLY A 70 -7.67 -27.91 11.96
C GLY A 70 -8.65 -27.26 10.98
N PHE A 71 -8.19 -26.40 10.06
CA PHE A 71 -9.03 -25.83 9.01
C PHE A 71 -8.47 -26.18 7.62
N ASP A 72 -9.14 -27.11 6.94
CA ASP A 72 -8.84 -27.48 5.55
C ASP A 72 -9.76 -26.74 4.57
N TYR A 73 -9.17 -26.12 3.57
CA TYR A 73 -9.93 -25.59 2.43
C TYR A 73 -10.35 -26.76 1.53
N PRO A 74 -11.63 -26.87 1.13
CA PRO A 74 -12.09 -27.99 0.33
C PRO A 74 -11.33 -28.09 -1.01
N THR A 75 -10.71 -29.24 -1.24
CA THR A 75 -9.97 -29.56 -2.47
C THR A 75 -10.96 -29.94 -3.58
N MET A 76 -11.52 -28.95 -4.27
CA MET A 76 -12.27 -29.13 -5.50
C MET A 76 -11.53 -28.46 -6.66
N PHE A 77 -11.82 -28.84 -7.91
CA PHE A 77 -11.33 -28.10 -9.09
C PHE A 77 -11.70 -26.60 -8.97
N GLY A 78 -10.74 -25.69 -9.19
CA GLY A 78 -10.88 -24.27 -8.81
C GLY A 78 -10.60 -23.97 -7.34
N GLY A 79 -9.97 -24.92 -6.62
CA GLY A 79 -9.71 -24.86 -5.19
C GLY A 79 -8.59 -23.91 -4.79
N PHE A 80 -8.33 -23.84 -3.48
CA PHE A 80 -7.41 -22.88 -2.88
C PHE A 80 -5.99 -22.92 -3.49
N GLU A 81 -5.49 -24.12 -3.80
CA GLU A 81 -4.17 -24.33 -4.41
C GLU A 81 -4.06 -23.78 -5.84
N GLU A 82 -5.10 -23.96 -6.66
CA GLU A 82 -5.13 -23.43 -8.03
C GLU A 82 -5.13 -21.90 -8.05
N LEU A 83 -5.86 -21.28 -7.12
CA LEU A 83 -5.85 -19.83 -6.94
C LEU A 83 -4.48 -19.33 -6.47
N ASN A 84 -3.78 -20.08 -5.60
CA ASN A 84 -2.41 -19.76 -5.20
C ASN A 84 -1.44 -19.84 -6.38
N VAL A 85 -1.57 -20.83 -7.26
CA VAL A 85 -0.79 -20.93 -8.49
C VAL A 85 -1.08 -19.74 -9.42
N GLN A 86 -2.35 -19.34 -9.56
CA GLN A 86 -2.71 -18.16 -10.36
C GLN A 86 -2.12 -16.87 -9.78
N ILE A 87 -2.10 -16.71 -8.45
CA ILE A 87 -1.42 -15.60 -7.78
C ILE A 87 0.08 -15.65 -8.03
N ALA A 88 0.71 -16.81 -7.92
CA ALA A 88 2.14 -16.99 -8.16
C ALA A 88 2.50 -16.61 -9.60
N ILE A 89 1.77 -17.13 -10.59
CA ILE A 89 1.94 -16.78 -12.01
C ILE A 89 1.76 -15.28 -12.21
N GLY A 90 0.68 -14.70 -11.70
CA GLY A 90 0.41 -13.26 -11.78
C GLY A 90 1.56 -12.43 -11.19
N GLY A 91 2.03 -12.79 -9.99
CA GLY A 91 3.16 -12.15 -9.32
C GLY A 91 4.46 -12.26 -10.09
N THR A 92 4.76 -13.42 -10.68
CA THR A 92 5.94 -13.61 -11.54
C THR A 92 5.89 -12.71 -12.77
N LEU A 93 4.73 -12.61 -13.45
CA LEU A 93 4.57 -11.72 -14.60
C LEU A 93 4.79 -10.26 -14.21
N LEU A 94 4.27 -9.83 -13.05
CA LEU A 94 4.49 -8.48 -12.52
C LEU A 94 5.96 -8.22 -12.19
N PHE A 95 6.65 -9.20 -11.62
CA PHE A 95 8.08 -9.12 -11.35
C PHE A 95 8.88 -8.95 -12.65
N VAL A 96 8.64 -9.80 -13.65
CA VAL A 96 9.28 -9.70 -14.97
C VAL A 96 8.98 -8.35 -15.61
N SER A 97 7.73 -7.88 -15.55
CA SER A 97 7.35 -6.56 -16.04
C SER A 97 8.11 -5.43 -15.35
N THR A 98 8.32 -5.53 -14.04
CA THR A 98 9.08 -4.54 -13.26
C THR A 98 10.55 -4.53 -13.69
N VAL A 99 11.15 -5.71 -13.88
CA VAL A 99 12.52 -5.85 -14.37
C VAL A 99 12.66 -5.25 -15.77
N LEU A 100 11.71 -5.51 -16.67
CA LEU A 100 11.70 -4.90 -18.01
C LEU A 100 11.55 -3.37 -17.94
N PHE A 101 10.69 -2.86 -17.06
CA PHE A 101 10.51 -1.42 -16.86
C PHE A 101 11.81 -0.75 -16.40
N ILE A 102 12.39 -1.23 -15.29
CA ILE A 102 13.64 -0.70 -14.73
C ILE A 102 14.80 -0.90 -15.72
N GLY A 103 14.91 -2.09 -16.31
CA GLY A 103 15.95 -2.41 -17.29
C GLY A 103 15.92 -1.49 -18.50
N ASN A 104 14.74 -1.24 -19.09
CA ASN A 104 14.61 -0.32 -20.21
C ASN A 104 15.01 1.11 -19.83
N LEU A 105 14.70 1.55 -18.60
CA LEU A 105 15.07 2.88 -18.10
C LEU A 105 16.59 3.00 -17.85
N VAL A 106 17.20 2.00 -17.23
CA VAL A 106 18.65 1.96 -16.98
C VAL A 106 19.43 1.93 -18.29
N LEU A 107 19.00 1.13 -19.27
CA LEU A 107 19.61 1.13 -20.59
C LEU A 107 19.45 2.48 -21.30
N THR A 108 18.30 3.14 -21.12
CA THR A 108 18.06 4.49 -21.64
C THR A 108 19.04 5.52 -21.04
N MET A 109 19.47 5.37 -19.78
CA MET A 109 20.49 6.24 -19.18
C MET A 109 21.83 6.15 -19.92
N GLY A 110 22.14 5.02 -20.56
CA GLY A 110 23.35 4.83 -21.36
C GLY A 110 23.29 5.47 -22.76
N ASN A 111 22.11 5.88 -23.25
CA ASN A 111 21.96 6.41 -24.60
C ASN A 111 22.60 7.81 -24.75
N PRO A 112 23.10 8.13 -25.96
CA PRO A 112 23.62 9.46 -26.27
C PRO A 112 22.52 10.51 -26.17
N ARG A 113 22.90 11.74 -25.85
CA ARG A 113 21.97 12.88 -25.86
C ARG A 113 21.67 13.30 -27.30
N VAL A 114 20.40 13.52 -27.60
CA VAL A 114 19.89 13.95 -28.91
C VAL A 114 19.05 15.21 -28.72
N THR A 115 19.18 16.18 -29.62
CA THR A 115 18.39 17.41 -29.59
C THR A 115 16.99 17.18 -30.16
N GLY A 116 16.00 17.95 -29.69
CA GLY A 116 14.64 17.94 -30.25
C GLY A 116 13.74 16.79 -29.79
N LEU A 117 14.04 16.16 -28.64
CA LEU A 117 13.18 15.12 -28.06
C LEU A 117 12.05 15.68 -27.18
N ALA A 118 12.11 16.96 -26.81
CA ALA A 118 11.05 17.62 -26.05
C ALA A 118 9.84 17.88 -26.96
N GLU A 119 8.69 17.33 -26.58
CA GLU A 119 7.41 17.51 -27.28
C GLU A 119 6.50 18.42 -26.45
N SER A 120 5.91 19.44 -27.08
CA SER A 120 4.94 20.31 -26.42
C SER A 120 3.59 19.59 -26.27
N LEU A 121 2.91 19.80 -25.14
CA LEU A 121 1.55 19.31 -24.97
C LEU A 121 0.60 20.03 -25.96
N PRO A 122 -0.32 19.29 -26.62
CA PRO A 122 -1.36 19.90 -27.43
C PRO A 122 -2.20 20.90 -26.62
N PRO A 123 -2.60 22.03 -27.19
CA PRO A 123 -3.47 22.98 -26.51
C PRO A 123 -4.85 22.36 -26.25
N ALA A 124 -5.52 22.83 -25.19
CA ALA A 124 -6.90 22.44 -24.90
C ALA A 124 -7.83 22.93 -26.03
N LEU A 125 -8.92 22.18 -26.26
CA LEU A 125 -9.93 22.54 -27.27
C LEU A 125 -10.77 23.77 -26.88
N SER A 126 -10.95 24.01 -25.58
CA SER A 126 -11.62 25.19 -25.02
C SER A 126 -10.63 26.05 -24.25
N GLY A 127 -10.81 27.36 -24.31
CA GLY A 127 -9.98 28.33 -23.61
C GLY A 127 -10.26 28.36 -22.11
N PRO A 128 -9.41 29.04 -21.32
CA PRO A 128 -9.61 29.22 -19.88
C PRO A 128 -10.94 29.90 -19.52
N ASP A 129 -11.46 30.77 -20.39
CA ASP A 129 -12.68 31.56 -20.15
C ASP A 129 -13.98 30.81 -20.45
N ASP A 130 -13.89 29.61 -21.04
CA ASP A 130 -15.07 28.82 -21.44
C ASP A 130 -15.68 28.01 -20.28
N ALA A 131 -15.04 28.04 -19.10
CA ALA A 131 -15.50 27.32 -17.93
C ALA A 131 -16.68 28.05 -17.22
N PRO A 132 -17.76 27.34 -16.86
CA PRO A 132 -18.83 27.93 -16.05
C PRO A 132 -18.30 28.42 -14.70
N ARG A 133 -18.70 29.63 -14.29
CA ARG A 133 -18.24 30.29 -13.04
C ARG A 133 -18.40 29.43 -11.78
N VAL A 134 -19.40 28.55 -11.75
CA VAL A 134 -19.66 27.65 -10.60
C VAL A 134 -18.59 26.56 -10.48
N LEU A 135 -18.04 26.09 -11.60
CA LEU A 135 -17.00 25.06 -11.62
C LEU A 135 -15.60 25.66 -11.42
N ASP A 136 -15.42 26.94 -11.75
CA ASP A 136 -14.15 27.67 -11.59
C ASP A 136 -13.96 28.27 -10.17
N ASP A 137 -15.01 28.33 -9.34
CA ASP A 137 -14.92 28.83 -7.98
C ASP A 137 -14.41 27.75 -7.00
N LEU A 138 -13.08 27.68 -6.84
CA LEU A 138 -12.44 26.79 -5.85
C LEU A 138 -12.89 27.05 -4.41
N ARG A 139 -13.28 28.29 -4.05
CA ARG A 139 -13.71 28.60 -2.68
C ARG A 139 -15.06 27.96 -2.37
N LEU A 140 -15.98 27.98 -3.34
CA LEU A 140 -17.27 27.30 -3.25
C LEU A 140 -17.07 25.80 -2.99
N TRP A 141 -16.28 25.12 -3.82
CA TRP A 141 -16.06 23.68 -3.71
C TRP A 141 -15.27 23.28 -2.46
N VAL A 142 -14.27 24.06 -2.05
CA VAL A 142 -13.57 23.86 -0.78
C VAL A 142 -14.51 24.03 0.41
N GLY A 143 -15.39 25.04 0.40
CA GLY A 143 -16.40 25.25 1.43
C GLY A 143 -17.40 24.09 1.52
N ILE A 144 -17.88 23.59 0.38
CA ILE A 144 -18.75 22.40 0.31
C ILE A 144 -18.01 21.18 0.86
N ALA A 145 -16.78 20.91 0.40
CA ALA A 145 -15.99 19.76 0.84
C ALA A 145 -15.76 19.76 2.36
N LEU A 146 -15.36 20.92 2.92
CA LEU A 146 -15.15 21.06 4.36
C LEU A 146 -16.45 20.83 5.14
N THR A 147 -17.56 21.38 4.66
CA THR A 147 -18.89 21.17 5.25
C THR A 147 -19.26 19.69 5.27
N LEU A 148 -19.10 19.00 4.14
CA LEU A 148 -19.38 17.56 4.03
C LEU A 148 -18.50 16.73 4.97
N VAL A 149 -17.20 17.06 5.08
CA VAL A 149 -16.29 16.39 6.02
C VAL A 149 -16.75 16.58 7.46
N VAL A 150 -17.10 17.80 7.86
CA VAL A 150 -17.61 18.07 9.22
C VAL A 150 -18.88 17.29 9.50
N LEU A 151 -19.86 17.33 8.59
CA LEU A 151 -21.14 16.62 8.77
C LEU A 151 -20.93 15.10 8.84
N ALA A 152 -20.05 14.54 8.02
CA ALA A 152 -19.78 13.11 8.00
C ALA A 152 -19.03 12.60 9.24
N TYR A 153 -18.09 13.39 9.77
CA TYR A 153 -17.15 12.92 10.79
C TYR A 153 -17.39 13.49 12.20
N ALA A 154 -18.13 14.59 12.37
CA ALA A 154 -18.33 15.20 13.70
C ALA A 154 -18.97 14.24 14.71
N LEU A 155 -20.05 13.53 14.31
CA LEU A 155 -20.74 12.60 15.20
C LEU A 155 -19.90 11.34 15.52
N PRO A 156 -19.30 10.63 14.53
CA PRO A 156 -18.41 9.51 14.80
C PRO A 156 -17.23 9.88 15.70
N LEU A 157 -16.56 11.02 15.42
CA LEU A 157 -15.41 11.46 16.21
C LEU A 157 -15.82 11.82 17.64
N ALA A 158 -16.93 12.53 17.83
CA ALA A 158 -17.45 12.85 19.16
C ALA A 158 -17.86 11.58 19.95
N ALA A 159 -18.34 10.54 19.27
CA ALA A 159 -18.65 9.26 19.92
C ALA A 159 -17.39 8.52 20.37
N ILE A 160 -16.33 8.51 19.55
CA ILE A 160 -15.03 7.90 19.88
C ILE A 160 -14.40 8.60 21.08
N VAL A 161 -14.33 9.94 21.04
CA VAL A 161 -13.72 10.74 22.12
C VAL A 161 -14.46 10.57 23.44
N ARG A 162 -15.80 10.55 23.43
CA ARG A 162 -16.61 10.33 24.65
C ARG A 162 -16.46 8.91 25.21
N ARG A 163 -16.18 7.91 24.39
CA ARG A 163 -16.10 6.50 24.82
C ARG A 163 -14.69 6.09 25.27
N GLY A 164 -13.65 6.53 24.57
CA GLY A 164 -12.27 6.07 24.76
C GLY A 164 -11.26 7.15 25.14
N GLY A 165 -11.68 8.41 25.31
CA GLY A 165 -10.77 9.55 25.41
C GLY A 165 -10.10 9.87 24.06
N LEU A 166 -9.24 10.87 24.04
CA LEU A 166 -8.57 11.33 22.81
C LEU A 166 -7.50 10.35 22.27
N LEU A 167 -6.92 9.52 23.15
CA LEU A 167 -5.76 8.68 22.83
C LEU A 167 -5.98 7.17 23.09
N GLY A 168 -7.11 6.78 23.68
CA GLY A 168 -7.41 5.39 24.01
C GLY A 168 -6.45 4.77 25.05
N PRO A 169 -6.78 3.60 25.60
CA PRO A 169 -5.78 2.75 26.23
C PRO A 169 -4.90 2.16 25.12
N GLY A 170 -3.67 2.67 24.99
CA GLY A 170 -2.75 2.24 23.94
C GLY A 170 -2.66 0.72 23.84
N VAL A 171 -2.84 0.19 22.63
CA VAL A 171 -2.60 -1.25 22.40
C VAL A 171 -1.09 -1.43 22.33
N GLY A 172 -0.53 -2.08 23.35
CA GLY A 172 0.89 -2.40 23.46
C GLY A 172 1.34 -3.43 22.43
N THR A 173 1.18 -3.14 21.14
CA THR A 173 1.73 -3.95 20.06
C THR A 173 3.20 -3.57 19.90
N TYR A 174 4.03 -4.10 20.79
CA TYR A 174 5.47 -4.10 20.58
C TYR A 174 5.84 -5.25 19.62
N PRO A 175 6.89 -5.08 18.81
CA PRO A 175 7.40 -6.14 17.96
C PRO A 175 7.63 -7.45 18.73
N ALA A 176 7.21 -8.59 18.18
CA ALA A 176 7.31 -9.90 18.85
C ALA A 176 8.74 -10.29 19.24
N TRP A 177 9.76 -9.74 18.57
CA TRP A 177 11.17 -9.94 18.90
C TRP A 177 11.62 -9.22 20.19
N LEU A 178 10.81 -8.32 20.74
CA LEU A 178 11.04 -7.69 22.05
C LEU A 178 10.40 -8.47 23.20
N ILE A 179 9.54 -9.48 22.93
CA ILE A 179 8.94 -10.34 23.96
C ILE A 179 10.01 -11.00 24.85
N PRO A 180 11.10 -11.59 24.31
CA PRO A 180 12.12 -12.22 25.15
C PRO A 180 12.85 -11.23 26.05
N LEU A 181 13.09 -10.00 25.57
CA LEU A 181 13.73 -8.94 26.34
C LEU A 181 12.80 -8.41 27.43
N TYR A 182 11.53 -8.21 27.10
CA TYR A 182 10.50 -7.80 28.04
C TYR A 182 10.31 -8.82 29.17
N ASP A 183 10.20 -10.11 28.83
CA ASP A 183 10.09 -11.20 29.79
C ASP A 183 11.35 -11.34 30.65
N ALA A 184 12.54 -11.13 30.08
CA ALA A 184 13.79 -11.12 30.83
C ALA A 184 13.89 -9.95 31.81
N ILE A 185 13.47 -8.74 31.40
CA ILE A 185 13.46 -7.55 32.26
C ILE A 185 12.46 -7.72 33.41
N ILE A 186 11.24 -8.19 33.12
CA ILE A 186 10.23 -8.44 34.14
C ILE A 186 10.67 -9.58 35.06
N GLY A 187 11.18 -10.68 34.51
CA GLY A 187 11.69 -11.82 35.27
C GLY A 187 12.85 -11.43 36.20
N ALA A 188 13.73 -10.52 35.78
CA ALA A 188 14.81 -9.98 36.61
C ALA A 188 14.31 -8.96 37.67
N ALA A 189 13.27 -8.19 37.35
CA ALA A 189 12.71 -7.21 38.27
C ALA A 189 11.83 -7.85 39.37
N THR A 190 11.16 -8.96 39.08
CA THR A 190 10.24 -9.66 40.00
C THR A 190 10.87 -10.01 41.36
N PRO A 191 12.05 -10.66 41.45
CA PRO A 191 12.68 -11.00 42.73
C PRO A 191 13.16 -9.77 43.51
N ILE A 192 13.52 -8.69 42.82
CA ILE A 192 13.95 -7.43 43.46
C ILE A 192 12.74 -6.74 44.08
N ILE A 193 11.62 -6.68 43.34
CA ILE A 193 10.38 -6.08 43.82
C ILE A 193 9.80 -6.90 44.99
N SER A 194 9.87 -8.23 44.93
CA SER A 194 9.43 -9.09 46.05
C SER A 194 10.32 -8.93 47.27
N ALA A 195 11.65 -8.90 47.12
CA ALA A 195 12.57 -8.71 48.24
C ALA A 195 12.43 -7.33 48.91
N VAL A 196 12.14 -6.28 48.12
CA VAL A 196 11.84 -4.94 48.65
C VAL A 196 10.49 -4.94 49.37
N GLY A 197 9.48 -5.62 48.83
CA GLY A 197 8.18 -5.80 49.48
C GLY A 197 8.29 -6.51 50.82
N ASP A 198 9.01 -7.63 50.86
CA ASP A 198 9.25 -8.44 52.06
C ASP A 198 10.08 -7.69 53.12
N GLY A 199 11.05 -6.87 52.68
CA GLY A 199 11.82 -6.00 53.57
C GLY A 199 10.99 -4.88 54.19
N ILE A 200 10.06 -4.29 53.43
CA ILE A 200 9.15 -3.25 53.93
C ILE A 200 8.15 -3.83 54.93
N SER A 201 7.57 -5.00 54.67
CA SER A 201 6.66 -5.67 55.61
C SER A 201 7.38 -6.08 56.90
N ALA A 202 8.61 -6.58 56.82
CA ALA A 202 9.42 -6.90 58.00
C ALA A 202 9.76 -5.67 58.86
N LEU A 203 9.95 -4.50 58.26
CA LEU A 203 10.18 -3.24 58.99
C LEU A 203 8.91 -2.69 59.66
N VAL A 204 7.74 -2.98 59.10
CA VAL A 204 6.44 -2.60 59.68
C VAL A 204 6.06 -3.49 60.86
N GLU A 205 6.51 -4.76 60.89
CA GLU A 205 6.20 -5.71 61.96
C GLU A 205 7.08 -5.53 63.21
N VAL A 206 8.21 -4.81 63.09
CA VAL A 206 9.19 -4.56 64.17
C VAL A 206 9.03 -3.17 64.82
N ALA A 207 8.16 -2.31 64.29
CA ALA A 207 7.83 -0.99 64.83
C ALA A 207 6.51 -1.02 65.64
#